data_AF-L8TM99-F1
#
_entry.id   AF-L8TM99-F1
#
_cell.length_a   1.000
_cell.length_b   1.000
_cell.length_c   1.000
_cell.angle_alpha   90.00
_cell.angle_beta   90.00
_cell.angle_gamma   90.00
#
_symmetry.space_group_name_H-M   'P 1'
#
loop_
_entity.id
_entity.type
_entity.pdbx_description
1 polymer ?
#
loop_
_entity_poly.entity_id
_entity_poly.type
_entity_poly.pdbx_seq_one_letter_code
_entity_poly.pdbx_strand_id
1 'polypeptide(L)'
;MAKQRRGAYWNIVIQIAESHESDANLELASSKPSYIRIATILEQAIQQYRRVPRQFRPASMEMQLAQLQQRLLTAGALAVEEMSIIRSDPLDMSEMVDGAKARVSGRSIFAALIGLSTLFPIPNHEELLSAERELMVEGLGIYSQVTFHEDGRLTAKVPAPSLAEDADFLSARAISNFAHRIEMVVRGAIVPGLETFTREHCISERQLLQIVVHSAAIPPGREAFFVKGLAAGFDWDFMSSSHLLVPQLEAFLRYHIQGRGGDTTVLSPEGIHTEASLGTLLGMELTTDILGPDMVFVLEAFLVNPHGPNFRNVQAHGLISESAAGGVHAVFAWWLCLHLVVLPFWASGKSRKGPESQE
;
A
#
# COMPACT_ATOMS: atom_id res chain seq x y z
N MET A 1 -30.76 -40.07 5.98
CA MET A 1 -30.93 -38.94 6.92
C MET A 1 -29.85 -37.85 6.80
N ALA A 2 -28.55 -38.15 6.72
CA ALA A 2 -27.50 -37.12 6.65
C ALA A 2 -27.55 -36.22 5.40
N LYS A 3 -27.84 -36.77 4.20
CA LYS A 3 -27.96 -36.00 2.95
C LYS A 3 -29.14 -35.02 2.95
N GLN A 4 -30.25 -35.42 3.58
CA GLN A 4 -31.48 -34.61 3.70
C GLN A 4 -31.31 -33.47 4.72
N ARG A 5 -30.63 -33.74 5.86
CA ARG A 5 -30.24 -32.69 6.82
C ARG A 5 -29.25 -31.68 6.21
N ARG A 6 -28.32 -32.13 5.36
CA ARG A 6 -27.42 -31.25 4.61
C ARG A 6 -28.15 -30.39 3.57
N GLY A 7 -29.15 -30.94 2.87
CA GLY A 7 -29.99 -30.17 1.95
C GLY A 7 -30.80 -29.07 2.64
N ALA A 8 -31.39 -29.37 3.80
CA ALA A 8 -32.12 -28.38 4.60
C ALA A 8 -31.23 -27.21 5.06
N TYR A 9 -29.99 -27.49 5.47
CA TYR A 9 -29.02 -26.45 5.82
C TYR A 9 -28.74 -25.50 4.64
N TRP A 10 -28.49 -26.03 3.45
CA TRP A 10 -28.21 -25.17 2.28
C TRP A 10 -29.41 -24.37 1.81
N ASN A 11 -30.63 -24.90 1.99
CA ASN A 11 -31.85 -24.11 1.77
C ASN A 11 -31.95 -22.92 2.74
N ILE A 12 -31.55 -23.09 4.01
CA ILE A 12 -31.48 -21.98 4.97
C ILE A 12 -30.44 -20.94 4.52
N VAL A 13 -29.26 -21.36 4.06
CA VAL A 13 -28.24 -20.44 3.53
C VAL A 13 -28.76 -19.64 2.34
N ILE A 14 -29.53 -20.28 1.45
CA ILE A 14 -30.21 -19.61 0.32
C ILE A 14 -31.21 -18.57 0.83
N GLN A 15 -32.06 -18.93 1.80
CA GLN A 15 -33.04 -18.00 2.38
C GLN A 15 -32.38 -16.80 3.08
N ILE A 16 -31.23 -17.00 3.73
CA ILE A 16 -30.44 -15.89 4.30
C ILE A 16 -29.95 -14.97 3.17
N ALA A 17 -29.50 -15.52 2.06
CA ALA A 17 -29.08 -14.73 0.90
C ALA A 17 -30.25 -13.92 0.32
N GLU A 18 -31.42 -14.55 0.13
CA GLU A 18 -32.66 -13.90 -0.34
C GLU A 18 -33.12 -12.80 0.63
N SER A 19 -32.95 -13.00 1.95
CA SER A 19 -33.23 -11.97 2.96
C SER A 19 -32.36 -10.74 2.76
N HIS A 20 -31.06 -10.91 2.53
CA HIS A 20 -30.17 -9.79 2.22
C HIS A 20 -30.59 -9.08 0.91
N GLU A 21 -30.98 -9.82 -0.13
CA GLU A 21 -31.50 -9.18 -1.34
C GLU A 21 -32.74 -8.32 -1.08
N SER A 22 -33.65 -8.81 -0.24
CA SER A 22 -34.84 -8.08 0.17
C SER A 22 -34.47 -6.82 0.96
N ASP A 23 -33.52 -6.91 1.89
CA ASP A 23 -33.03 -5.76 2.65
C ASP A 23 -32.40 -4.69 1.75
N ALA A 24 -31.64 -5.10 0.73
CA ALA A 24 -31.09 -4.19 -0.27
C ALA A 24 -32.20 -3.48 -1.08
N ASN A 25 -33.28 -4.19 -1.42
CA ASN A 25 -34.43 -3.60 -2.11
C ASN A 25 -35.18 -2.59 -1.22
N LEU A 26 -35.31 -2.89 0.08
CA LEU A 26 -35.94 -1.99 1.05
C LEU A 26 -35.12 -0.71 1.24
N GLU A 27 -33.79 -0.83 1.34
CA GLU A 27 -32.90 0.32 1.43
C GLU A 27 -32.97 1.20 0.18
N LEU A 28 -32.99 0.58 -1.01
CA LEU A 28 -33.13 1.28 -2.29
C LEU A 28 -34.47 2.01 -2.42
N ALA A 29 -35.55 1.44 -1.88
CA ALA A 29 -36.89 2.04 -1.90
C ALA A 29 -37.09 3.11 -0.82
N SER A 30 -36.10 3.36 0.05
CA SER A 30 -36.19 4.38 1.09
C SER A 30 -36.17 5.80 0.50
N SER A 31 -36.60 6.79 1.29
CA SER A 31 -36.63 8.19 0.85
C SER A 31 -35.25 8.81 0.62
N LYS A 32 -34.20 8.22 1.20
CA LYS A 32 -32.80 8.59 1.06
C LYS A 32 -31.96 7.29 1.06
N PRO A 33 -31.87 6.60 -0.09
CA PRO A 33 -31.08 5.38 -0.17
C PRO A 33 -29.62 5.68 0.15
N SER A 34 -28.95 4.76 0.84
CA SER A 34 -27.50 4.78 0.99
C SER A 34 -26.89 3.71 0.08
N TYR A 35 -26.22 4.11 -0.99
CA TYR A 35 -25.64 3.14 -1.93
C TYR A 35 -24.46 2.37 -1.33
N ILE A 36 -23.74 2.95 -0.36
CA ILE A 36 -22.73 2.22 0.45
C ILE A 36 -23.37 1.04 1.19
N ARG A 37 -24.53 1.28 1.82
CA ARG A 37 -25.26 0.24 2.55
C ARG A 37 -25.83 -0.81 1.61
N ILE A 38 -26.42 -0.39 0.48
CA ILE A 38 -26.94 -1.29 -0.56
C ILE A 38 -25.82 -2.18 -1.09
N ALA A 39 -24.67 -1.63 -1.46
CA ALA A 39 -23.52 -2.39 -1.93
C ALA A 39 -23.05 -3.41 -0.88
N THR A 40 -22.98 -3.02 0.39
CA THR A 40 -22.62 -3.92 1.50
C THR A 40 -23.60 -5.09 1.63
N ILE A 41 -24.90 -4.83 1.56
CA ILE A 41 -25.93 -5.88 1.70
C ILE A 41 -25.91 -6.83 0.50
N LEU A 42 -25.76 -6.31 -0.73
CA LEU A 42 -25.65 -7.12 -1.94
C LEU A 42 -24.41 -8.03 -1.92
N GLU A 43 -23.29 -7.52 -1.40
CA GLU A 43 -22.06 -8.28 -1.21
C GLU A 43 -22.27 -9.45 -0.23
N GLN A 44 -22.96 -9.21 0.89
CA GLN A 44 -23.35 -10.25 1.85
C GLN A 44 -24.22 -11.33 1.20
N ALA A 45 -25.21 -10.95 0.40
CA ALA A 45 -26.05 -11.89 -0.34
C ALA A 45 -25.20 -12.79 -1.26
N ILE A 46 -24.31 -12.19 -2.06
CA ILE A 46 -23.41 -12.92 -2.97
C ILE A 46 -22.50 -13.88 -2.21
N GLN A 47 -21.94 -13.46 -1.07
CA GLN A 47 -21.12 -14.34 -0.23
C GLN A 47 -21.91 -15.56 0.26
N GLN A 48 -23.14 -15.39 0.74
CA GLN A 48 -23.97 -16.52 1.17
C GLN A 48 -24.27 -17.48 0.02
N TYR A 49 -24.64 -16.97 -1.15
CA TYR A 49 -24.83 -17.81 -2.34
C TYR A 49 -23.58 -18.59 -2.73
N ARG A 50 -22.40 -17.97 -2.67
CA ARG A 50 -21.12 -18.63 -3.03
C ARG A 50 -20.77 -19.81 -2.10
N ARG A 51 -21.22 -19.77 -0.84
CA ARG A 51 -21.03 -20.88 0.12
C ARG A 51 -21.78 -22.14 -0.29
N VAL A 52 -22.87 -22.03 -1.05
CA VAL A 52 -23.70 -23.18 -1.45
C VAL A 52 -22.91 -24.07 -2.43
N PRO A 53 -22.67 -25.36 -2.11
CA PRO A 53 -21.98 -26.28 -3.00
C PRO A 53 -22.79 -26.54 -4.28
N ARG A 54 -22.10 -26.75 -5.41
CA ARG A 54 -22.73 -26.92 -6.75
C ARG A 54 -23.91 -27.90 -6.76
N GLN A 55 -23.80 -29.03 -6.07
CA GLN A 55 -24.85 -30.07 -6.01
C GLN A 55 -26.14 -29.66 -5.28
N PHE A 56 -26.13 -28.55 -4.54
CA PHE A 56 -27.28 -28.01 -3.80
C PHE A 56 -27.77 -26.68 -4.37
N ARG A 57 -27.20 -26.22 -5.50
CA ARG A 57 -27.62 -24.96 -6.13
C ARG A 57 -28.89 -25.19 -6.97
N PRO A 58 -29.94 -24.37 -6.81
CA PRO A 58 -31.05 -24.34 -7.75
C PRO A 58 -30.59 -23.79 -9.11
N ALA A 59 -31.28 -24.17 -10.18
CA ALA A 59 -30.91 -23.78 -11.55
C ALA A 59 -30.90 -22.25 -11.77
N SER A 60 -31.72 -21.50 -11.03
CA SER A 60 -31.79 -20.04 -11.10
C SER A 60 -30.61 -19.31 -10.45
N MET A 61 -29.86 -19.97 -9.57
CA MET A 61 -28.87 -19.32 -8.72
C MET A 61 -27.73 -18.67 -9.52
N GLU A 62 -27.33 -19.26 -10.65
CA GLU A 62 -26.28 -18.68 -11.48
C GLU A 62 -26.73 -17.37 -12.13
N MET A 63 -27.99 -17.32 -12.60
CA MET A 63 -28.59 -16.09 -13.13
C MET A 63 -28.77 -15.04 -12.04
N GLN A 64 -29.22 -15.44 -10.84
CA GLN A 64 -29.35 -14.54 -9.69
C GLN A 64 -28.00 -13.95 -9.28
N LEU A 65 -26.95 -14.76 -9.20
CA LEU A 65 -25.59 -14.30 -8.92
C LEU A 65 -25.09 -13.29 -9.95
N ALA A 66 -25.35 -13.52 -11.24
CA ALA A 66 -24.98 -12.58 -12.30
C ALA A 66 -25.73 -11.24 -12.16
N GLN A 67 -27.03 -11.27 -11.87
CA GLN A 67 -27.83 -10.06 -11.64
C GLN A 67 -27.36 -9.29 -10.41
N LEU A 68 -27.07 -9.98 -9.31
CA LEU A 68 -26.57 -9.36 -8.08
C LEU A 68 -25.20 -8.72 -8.29
N GLN A 69 -24.33 -9.33 -9.09
CA GLN A 69 -23.03 -8.74 -9.44
C GLN A 69 -23.20 -7.43 -10.21
N GLN A 70 -24.12 -7.37 -11.18
CA GLN A 70 -24.42 -6.12 -11.90
C GLN A 70 -24.98 -5.06 -10.96
N ARG A 71 -25.93 -5.42 -10.10
CA ARG A 71 -26.50 -4.50 -9.10
C ARG A 71 -25.45 -3.99 -8.13
N LEU A 72 -24.51 -4.83 -7.72
CA LEU A 72 -23.40 -4.46 -6.84
C LEU A 72 -22.47 -3.45 -7.51
N LEU A 73 -22.15 -3.64 -8.80
CA LEU A 73 -21.35 -2.68 -9.56
C LEU A 73 -22.05 -1.32 -9.69
N THR A 74 -23.35 -1.32 -10.01
CA THR A 74 -24.14 -0.07 -10.09
C THR A 74 -24.22 0.64 -8.75
N ALA A 75 -24.52 -0.09 -7.67
CA ALA A 75 -24.56 0.49 -6.32
C ALA A 75 -23.18 1.03 -5.92
N GLY A 76 -22.10 0.33 -6.26
CA GLY A 76 -20.74 0.79 -6.01
C GLY A 76 -20.40 2.11 -6.70
N ALA A 77 -20.75 2.25 -7.98
CA ALA A 77 -20.53 3.49 -8.72
C ALA A 77 -21.33 4.67 -8.11
N LEU A 78 -22.60 4.44 -7.79
CA LEU A 78 -23.45 5.45 -7.16
C LEU A 78 -22.98 5.80 -5.73
N ALA A 79 -22.41 4.83 -5.00
CA ALA A 79 -21.83 5.08 -3.68
C ALA A 79 -20.66 6.07 -3.75
N VAL A 80 -19.81 5.99 -4.79
CA VAL A 80 -18.72 6.95 -5.02
C VAL A 80 -19.28 8.34 -5.36
N GLU A 81 -20.36 8.42 -6.15
CA GLU A 81 -21.01 9.70 -6.47
C GLU A 81 -21.67 10.35 -5.24
N GLU A 82 -22.20 9.56 -4.30
CA GLU A 82 -22.76 10.05 -3.03
C GLU A 82 -21.70 10.60 -2.06
N MET A 83 -20.44 10.21 -2.21
CA MET A 83 -19.38 10.62 -1.29
C MET A 83 -19.17 12.13 -1.38
N SER A 84 -19.40 12.80 -0.25
CA SER A 84 -19.15 14.23 -0.12
C SER A 84 -17.70 14.46 0.32
N ILE A 85 -17.01 15.37 -0.37
CA ILE A 85 -15.67 15.79 0.02
C ILE A 85 -15.77 16.64 1.29
N ILE A 86 -15.28 16.10 2.41
CA ILE A 86 -15.06 16.88 3.62
C ILE A 86 -13.72 17.57 3.48
N ARG A 87 -13.72 18.91 3.54
CA ARG A 87 -12.50 19.72 3.53
C ARG A 87 -12.20 20.16 4.96
N SER A 88 -11.01 19.86 5.45
CA SER A 88 -10.51 20.50 6.65
C SER A 88 -10.03 21.91 6.34
N ASP A 89 -9.79 22.72 7.37
CA ASP A 89 -8.99 23.93 7.20
C ASP A 89 -7.62 23.58 6.61
N PRO A 90 -7.01 24.48 5.81
CA PRO A 90 -5.68 24.25 5.28
C PRO A 90 -4.68 24.01 6.41
N LEU A 91 -3.95 22.90 6.34
CA LEU A 91 -2.86 22.62 7.26
C LEU A 91 -1.66 23.48 6.87
N ASP A 92 -1.13 24.27 7.80
CA ASP A 92 0.13 24.98 7.59
C ASP A 92 1.30 24.00 7.63
N MET A 93 1.98 23.84 6.49
CA MET A 93 3.15 22.98 6.34
C MET A 93 4.47 23.77 6.26
N SER A 94 4.45 25.08 6.54
CA SER A 94 5.62 25.96 6.35
C SER A 94 6.86 25.48 7.10
N GLU A 95 6.71 25.05 8.36
CA GLU A 95 7.84 24.52 9.14
C GLU A 95 8.43 23.24 8.53
N MET A 96 7.58 22.36 8.01
CA MET A 96 8.01 21.12 7.35
C MET A 96 8.78 21.43 6.05
N VAL A 97 8.25 22.38 5.28
CA VAL A 97 8.84 22.86 4.03
C VAL A 97 10.21 23.47 4.30
N ASP A 98 10.32 24.38 5.27
CA ASP A 98 11.57 25.05 5.60
C ASP A 98 12.61 24.07 6.17
N GLY A 99 12.17 23.15 7.02
CA GLY A 99 13.00 22.06 7.53
C GLY A 99 13.57 21.19 6.40
N ALA A 100 12.74 20.83 5.41
CA ALA A 100 13.17 20.03 4.28
C ALA A 100 14.17 20.78 3.38
N LYS A 101 13.89 22.05 3.07
CA LYS A 101 14.82 22.91 2.32
C LYS A 101 16.16 23.04 3.03
N ALA A 102 16.17 23.24 4.35
CA ALA A 102 17.40 23.39 5.14
C ALA A 102 18.27 22.11 5.19
N ARG A 103 17.68 20.93 4.97
CA ARG A 103 18.43 19.66 4.84
C ARG A 103 19.20 19.53 3.53
N VAL A 104 18.85 20.33 2.51
CA VAL A 104 19.39 20.24 1.16
C VAL A 104 20.21 21.49 0.81
N SER A 105 19.65 22.68 1.05
CA SER A 105 20.18 23.95 0.57
C SER A 105 21.57 24.29 1.11
N GLY A 106 22.43 24.80 0.23
CA GLY A 106 23.78 25.27 0.55
C GLY A 106 24.78 24.16 0.89
N ARG A 107 24.44 22.90 0.59
CA ARG A 107 25.29 21.73 0.86
C ARG A 107 26.02 21.25 -0.41
N SER A 108 27.02 20.39 -0.23
CA SER A 108 27.60 19.68 -1.38
C SER A 108 26.59 18.69 -1.95
N ILE A 109 26.69 18.36 -3.24
CA ILE A 109 25.73 17.46 -3.92
C ILE A 109 25.49 16.14 -3.17
N PHE A 110 26.53 15.52 -2.60
CA PHE A 110 26.39 14.29 -1.84
C PHE A 110 25.73 14.50 -0.47
N ALA A 111 26.06 15.58 0.23
CA ALA A 111 25.43 15.91 1.51
C ALA A 111 23.96 16.32 1.33
N ALA A 112 23.66 17.04 0.24
CA ALA A 112 22.31 17.38 -0.19
C ALA A 112 21.50 16.13 -0.56
N LEU A 113 22.12 15.17 -1.26
CA LEU A 113 21.49 13.89 -1.64
C LEU A 113 21.13 13.05 -0.41
N ILE A 114 22.05 12.97 0.57
CA ILE A 114 21.77 12.30 1.85
C ILE A 114 20.63 13.03 2.58
N GLY A 115 20.68 14.36 2.63
CA GLY A 115 19.60 15.19 3.20
C GLY A 115 18.25 14.88 2.56
N LEU A 116 18.18 14.85 1.23
CA LEU A 116 16.99 14.52 0.45
C LEU A 116 16.49 13.10 0.74
N SER A 117 17.39 12.11 0.75
CA SER A 117 17.05 10.71 1.01
C SER A 117 16.58 10.44 2.45
N THR A 118 16.73 11.41 3.37
CA THR A 118 16.38 11.28 4.79
C THR A 118 15.32 12.28 5.27
N LEU A 119 14.61 12.93 4.33
CA LEU A 119 13.57 13.91 4.64
C LEU A 119 12.36 13.32 5.35
N PHE A 120 12.06 12.04 5.11
CA PHE A 120 11.04 11.32 5.85
C PHE A 120 11.68 10.34 6.83
N PRO A 121 11.51 10.53 8.15
CA PRO A 121 11.86 9.51 9.10
C PRO A 121 10.87 8.35 8.95
N ILE A 122 11.41 7.15 8.70
CA ILE A 122 10.62 5.92 8.66
C ILE A 122 9.85 5.82 9.99
N PRO A 123 8.51 5.74 9.95
CA PRO A 123 7.71 5.70 11.17
C PRO A 123 7.99 4.42 11.94
N ASN A 124 8.01 4.53 13.26
CA ASN A 124 8.04 3.34 14.10
C ASN A 124 6.66 2.68 14.06
N HIS A 125 6.63 1.38 13.76
CA HIS A 125 5.38 0.63 13.63
C HIS A 125 4.60 0.58 14.94
N GLU A 126 5.28 0.37 16.06
CA GLU A 126 4.64 0.27 17.38
C GLU A 126 4.08 1.62 17.83
N GLU A 127 4.76 2.73 17.53
CA GLU A 127 4.27 4.08 17.82
C GLU A 127 2.97 4.40 17.05
N LEU A 128 2.85 3.94 15.80
CA LEU A 128 1.61 4.09 15.04
C LEU A 128 0.47 3.27 15.66
N LEU A 129 0.75 2.03 16.04
CA LEU A 129 -0.26 1.18 16.70
C LEU A 129 -0.67 1.73 18.07
N SER A 130 0.27 2.28 18.85
CA SER A 130 -0.05 2.89 20.15
C SER A 130 -0.91 4.13 20.00
N ALA A 131 -0.64 4.98 19.01
CA ALA A 131 -1.46 6.14 18.72
C ALA A 131 -2.91 5.75 18.35
N GLU A 132 -3.09 4.69 17.56
CA GLU A 132 -4.45 4.20 17.24
C GLU A 132 -5.17 3.62 18.47
N ARG A 133 -4.44 2.92 19.36
CA ARG A 133 -5.00 2.45 20.63
C ARG A 133 -5.45 3.59 21.53
N GLU A 134 -4.65 4.65 21.64
CA GLU A 134 -5.00 5.84 22.43
C GLU A 134 -6.27 6.51 21.90
N LEU A 135 -6.36 6.74 20.58
CA LEU A 135 -7.56 7.28 19.96
C LEU A 135 -8.80 6.42 20.22
N MET A 136 -8.65 5.09 20.18
CA MET A 136 -9.73 4.16 20.48
C MET A 136 -10.20 4.26 21.94
N VAL A 137 -9.28 4.39 22.90
CA VAL A 137 -9.60 4.58 24.34
C VAL A 137 -10.35 5.89 24.56
N GLU A 138 -10.01 6.94 23.83
CA GLU A 138 -10.71 8.24 23.87
C GLU A 138 -12.07 8.23 23.16
N GLY A 139 -12.47 7.10 22.57
CA GLY A 139 -13.73 6.96 21.82
C GLY A 139 -13.71 7.63 20.44
N LEU A 140 -12.52 8.01 19.95
CA LEU A 140 -12.32 8.62 18.65
C LEU A 140 -12.02 7.55 17.58
N GLY A 141 -12.71 7.64 16.44
CA GLY A 141 -12.47 6.73 15.31
C GLY A 141 -13.06 5.32 15.44
N ILE A 142 -14.08 5.13 16.29
CA ILE A 142 -14.78 3.85 16.50
C ILE A 142 -15.89 3.58 15.46
N TYR A 143 -15.68 3.99 14.22
CA TYR A 143 -16.63 3.79 13.13
C TYR A 143 -16.06 2.85 12.07
N SER A 144 -16.94 2.15 11.35
CA SER A 144 -16.53 1.31 10.23
C SER A 144 -16.01 2.17 9.09
N GLN A 145 -14.92 1.74 8.44
CA GLN A 145 -14.39 2.36 7.23
C GLN A 145 -14.59 1.43 6.03
N VAL A 146 -14.92 2.02 4.88
CA VAL A 146 -15.04 1.31 3.60
C VAL A 146 -14.28 2.10 2.56
N THR A 147 -13.38 1.43 1.84
CA THR A 147 -12.60 2.02 0.75
C THR A 147 -13.16 1.54 -0.57
N PHE A 148 -13.40 2.48 -1.48
CA PHE A 148 -13.81 2.21 -2.85
C PHE A 148 -12.67 2.56 -3.82
N HIS A 149 -12.56 1.77 -4.87
CA HIS A 149 -11.80 2.13 -6.07
C HIS A 149 -12.57 3.17 -6.90
N GLU A 150 -11.88 3.88 -7.81
CA GLU A 150 -12.48 4.91 -8.68
C GLU A 150 -13.65 4.37 -9.53
N ASP A 151 -13.67 3.07 -9.83
CA ASP A 151 -14.74 2.39 -10.58
C ASP A 151 -15.92 1.92 -9.71
N GLY A 152 -15.95 2.31 -8.43
CA GLY A 152 -17.01 1.94 -7.49
C GLY A 152 -16.86 0.57 -6.84
N ARG A 153 -15.77 -0.16 -7.10
CA ARG A 153 -15.54 -1.44 -6.43
C ARG A 153 -15.06 -1.26 -5.00
N LEU A 154 -15.66 -1.97 -4.04
CA LEU A 154 -15.17 -2.04 -2.68
C LEU A 154 -13.81 -2.77 -2.65
N THR A 155 -12.77 -2.11 -2.15
CA THR A 155 -11.39 -2.63 -2.09
C THR A 155 -10.95 -3.00 -0.69
N ALA A 156 -11.50 -2.33 0.34
CA ALA A 156 -11.21 -2.64 1.72
C ALA A 156 -12.40 -2.32 2.63
N LYS A 157 -12.51 -3.04 3.73
CA LYS A 157 -13.50 -2.80 4.78
C LYS A 157 -12.87 -3.03 6.14
N VAL A 158 -13.05 -2.06 7.02
CA VAL A 158 -12.67 -2.12 8.43
C VAL A 158 -13.98 -2.03 9.23
N PRO A 159 -14.42 -3.10 9.91
CA PRO A 159 -15.62 -3.05 10.74
C PRO A 159 -15.43 -2.10 11.92
N ALA A 160 -16.52 -1.66 12.56
CA ALA A 160 -16.39 -0.96 13.83
C ALA A 160 -15.74 -1.89 14.87
N PRO A 161 -14.91 -1.36 15.78
CA PRO A 161 -14.21 -2.19 16.74
C PRO A 161 -15.21 -2.88 17.66
N SER A 162 -14.94 -4.15 17.99
CA SER A 162 -15.65 -4.82 19.08
C SER A 162 -15.17 -4.29 20.43
N LEU A 163 -15.87 -4.62 21.52
CA LEU A 163 -15.42 -4.24 22.88
C LEU A 163 -14.07 -4.89 23.29
N ALA A 164 -13.56 -5.85 22.52
CA ALA A 164 -12.22 -6.41 22.68
C ALA A 164 -11.24 -5.74 21.70
N GLU A 165 -9.98 -5.57 22.12
CA GLU A 165 -8.89 -5.15 21.23
C GLU A 165 -8.86 -6.05 19.99
N ASP A 166 -9.17 -5.46 18.84
CA ASP A 166 -9.12 -6.11 17.55
C ASP A 166 -7.83 -5.67 16.86
N ALA A 167 -6.83 -6.55 16.86
CA ALA A 167 -5.51 -6.27 16.31
C ALA A 167 -5.58 -5.96 14.80
N ASP A 168 -6.49 -6.61 14.08
CA ASP A 168 -6.68 -6.39 12.64
C ASP A 168 -7.29 -4.99 12.39
N PHE A 169 -8.23 -4.56 13.25
CA PHE A 169 -8.79 -3.20 13.21
C PHE A 169 -7.72 -2.13 13.44
N LEU A 170 -6.89 -2.30 14.48
CA LEU A 170 -5.81 -1.36 14.81
C LEU A 170 -4.78 -1.27 13.68
N SER A 171 -4.38 -2.42 13.13
CA SER A 171 -3.45 -2.47 11.99
C SER A 171 -4.00 -1.75 10.77
N ALA A 172 -5.26 -2.02 10.39
CA ALA A 172 -5.89 -1.37 9.25
C ALA A 172 -5.98 0.15 9.41
N ARG A 173 -6.28 0.64 10.62
CA ARG A 173 -6.29 2.07 10.93
C ARG A 173 -4.90 2.69 10.85
N ALA A 174 -3.89 2.04 11.43
CA ALA A 174 -2.51 2.52 11.37
C ALA A 174 -2.01 2.65 9.92
N ILE A 175 -2.35 1.67 9.06
CA ILE A 175 -2.05 1.71 7.63
C ILE A 175 -2.77 2.86 6.93
N SER A 176 -4.07 3.04 7.18
CA SER A 176 -4.85 4.14 6.61
C SER A 176 -4.29 5.51 7.04
N ASN A 177 -3.92 5.69 8.30
CA ASN A 177 -3.32 6.92 8.79
C ASN A 177 -1.91 7.15 8.24
N PHE A 178 -1.14 6.08 8.05
CA PHE A 178 0.14 6.15 7.34
C PHE A 178 -0.05 6.62 5.89
N ALA A 179 -1.10 6.18 5.18
CA ALA A 179 -1.39 6.66 3.83
C ALA A 179 -1.63 8.19 3.79
N HIS A 180 -2.36 8.75 4.76
CA HIS A 180 -2.53 10.22 4.88
C HIS A 180 -1.21 10.92 5.20
N ARG A 181 -0.34 10.28 6.00
CA ARG A 181 0.99 10.81 6.31
C ARG A 181 1.89 10.88 5.08
N ILE A 182 1.78 9.93 4.14
CA ILE A 182 2.50 9.99 2.86
C ILE A 182 2.16 11.29 2.10
N GLU A 183 0.87 11.64 2.00
CA GLU A 183 0.41 12.86 1.32
C GLU A 183 1.07 14.11 1.90
N MET A 184 1.04 14.25 3.23
CA MET A 184 1.63 15.38 3.94
C MET A 184 3.15 15.44 3.73
N VAL A 185 3.84 14.31 3.84
CA VAL A 185 5.30 14.24 3.72
C VAL A 185 5.77 14.53 2.31
N VAL A 186 5.07 14.03 1.31
CA VAL A 186 5.43 14.27 -0.09
C VAL A 186 5.32 15.76 -0.40
N ARG A 187 4.19 16.39 -0.06
CA ARG A 187 3.95 17.82 -0.34
C ARG A 187 4.74 18.76 0.55
N GLY A 188 4.89 18.42 1.83
CA GLY A 188 5.53 19.25 2.84
C GLY A 188 7.05 19.09 2.91
N ALA A 189 7.62 17.95 2.49
CA ALA A 189 9.05 17.71 2.61
C ALA A 189 9.71 17.23 1.31
N ILE A 190 9.25 16.12 0.72
CA ILE A 190 9.97 15.47 -0.40
C ILE A 190 10.00 16.38 -1.63
N VAL A 191 8.85 16.91 -2.07
CA VAL A 191 8.76 17.82 -3.22
C VAL A 191 9.57 19.10 -2.98
N PRO A 192 9.38 19.86 -1.89
CA PRO A 192 10.19 21.06 -1.62
C PRO A 192 11.71 20.79 -1.52
N GLY A 193 12.07 19.64 -0.94
CA GLY A 193 13.46 19.20 -0.84
C GLY A 193 14.05 18.86 -2.21
N LEU A 194 13.28 18.17 -3.07
CA LEU A 194 13.68 17.85 -4.43
C LEU A 194 13.80 19.11 -5.29
N GLU A 195 12.82 20.03 -5.25
CA GLU A 195 12.89 21.32 -5.96
C GLU A 195 14.14 22.10 -5.58
N THR A 196 14.48 22.08 -4.30
CA THR A 196 15.71 22.72 -3.79
C THR A 196 16.95 22.01 -4.30
N PHE A 197 16.95 20.68 -4.30
CA PHE A 197 18.05 19.88 -4.82
C PHE A 197 18.27 20.16 -6.31
N THR A 198 17.23 20.07 -7.14
CA THR A 198 17.33 20.24 -8.61
C THR A 198 17.65 21.68 -9.01
N ARG A 199 17.34 22.67 -8.15
CA ARG A 199 17.73 24.06 -8.35
C ARG A 199 19.22 24.30 -8.09
N GLU A 200 19.80 23.64 -7.10
CA GLU A 200 21.18 23.87 -6.67
C GLU A 200 22.17 22.86 -7.28
N HIS A 201 21.68 21.70 -7.73
CA HIS A 201 22.49 20.58 -8.18
C HIS A 201 21.89 19.90 -9.42
N CYS A 202 22.79 19.38 -10.25
CA CYS A 202 22.45 18.47 -11.34
C CYS A 202 23.22 17.17 -11.11
N ILE A 203 22.51 16.07 -10.93
CA ILE A 203 23.11 14.75 -10.75
C ILE A 203 23.02 13.96 -12.05
N SER A 204 24.16 13.61 -12.62
CA SER A 204 24.20 12.81 -13.85
C SER A 204 23.93 11.33 -13.57
N GLU A 205 23.40 10.61 -14.57
CA GLU A 205 23.30 9.14 -14.54
C GLU A 205 24.64 8.47 -14.19
N ARG A 206 25.76 9.03 -14.65
CA ARG A 206 27.10 8.51 -14.30
C ARG A 206 27.37 8.60 -12.81
N GLN A 207 26.99 9.69 -12.14
CA GLN A 207 27.13 9.85 -10.69
C GLN A 207 26.16 8.93 -9.94
N LEU A 208 24.92 8.80 -10.40
CA LEU A 208 23.96 7.84 -9.85
C LEU A 208 24.47 6.41 -9.97
N LEU A 209 25.05 6.03 -11.11
CA LEU A 209 25.64 4.71 -11.31
C LEU A 209 26.73 4.43 -10.28
N GLN A 210 27.60 5.40 -9.96
CA GLN A 210 28.61 5.22 -8.93
C GLN A 210 28.01 4.96 -7.55
N ILE A 211 26.86 5.54 -7.22
CA ILE A 211 26.18 5.29 -5.94
C ILE A 211 25.53 3.91 -5.98
N VAL A 212 24.80 3.59 -7.06
CA VAL A 212 24.04 2.36 -7.24
C VAL A 212 24.96 1.13 -7.19
N VAL A 213 26.05 1.10 -7.96
CA VAL A 213 26.97 -0.07 -8.03
C VAL A 213 27.69 -0.34 -6.71
N HIS A 214 27.83 0.67 -5.85
CA HIS A 214 28.50 0.54 -4.55
C HIS A 214 27.52 0.43 -3.39
N SER A 215 26.21 0.48 -3.65
CA SER A 215 25.20 0.29 -2.62
C SER A 215 24.98 -1.20 -2.38
N ALA A 216 25.15 -1.63 -1.13
CA ALA A 216 24.88 -3.01 -0.73
C ALA A 216 23.42 -3.43 -0.95
N ALA A 217 22.52 -2.46 -1.15
CA ALA A 217 21.12 -2.74 -1.46
C ALA A 217 20.94 -3.43 -2.82
N ILE A 218 21.74 -3.08 -3.82
CA ILE A 218 21.38 -3.33 -5.22
C ILE A 218 21.81 -4.72 -5.68
N PRO A 219 20.88 -5.56 -6.16
CA PRO A 219 21.23 -6.86 -6.73
C PRO A 219 22.05 -6.69 -8.03
N PRO A 220 23.07 -7.54 -8.25
CA PRO A 220 23.84 -7.52 -9.50
C PRO A 220 22.94 -7.64 -10.74
N GLY A 221 23.20 -6.81 -11.75
CA GLY A 221 22.45 -6.80 -13.00
C GLY A 221 21.14 -6.00 -12.96
N ARG A 222 20.84 -5.31 -11.86
CA ARG A 222 19.67 -4.43 -11.71
C ARG A 222 20.00 -2.94 -11.73
N GLU A 223 21.28 -2.59 -11.83
CA GLU A 223 21.79 -1.23 -11.66
C GLU A 223 21.16 -0.26 -12.67
N ALA A 224 20.99 -0.67 -13.92
CA ALA A 224 20.39 0.17 -14.96
C ALA A 224 18.94 0.58 -14.65
N PHE A 225 18.14 -0.31 -14.04
CA PHE A 225 16.77 0.01 -13.65
C PHE A 225 16.75 1.08 -12.56
N PHE A 226 17.62 0.94 -11.55
CA PHE A 226 17.74 1.92 -10.48
C PHE A 226 18.29 3.26 -10.98
N VAL A 227 19.34 3.27 -11.79
CA VAL A 227 19.92 4.51 -12.33
C VAL A 227 18.89 5.27 -13.16
N LYS A 228 18.22 4.60 -14.12
CA LYS A 228 17.23 5.24 -14.98
C LYS A 228 15.99 5.69 -14.21
N GLY A 229 15.49 4.85 -13.30
CA GLY A 229 14.35 5.20 -12.47
C GLY A 229 14.63 6.37 -11.53
N LEU A 230 15.80 6.38 -10.88
CA LEU A 230 16.21 7.49 -10.03
C LEU A 230 16.40 8.78 -10.83
N ALA A 231 17.07 8.71 -11.99
CA ALA A 231 17.28 9.85 -12.88
C ALA A 231 15.95 10.46 -13.34
N ALA A 232 15.00 9.62 -13.80
CA ALA A 232 13.67 10.07 -14.21
C ALA A 232 12.95 10.86 -13.11
N GLY A 233 13.05 10.44 -11.84
CA GLY A 233 12.46 11.21 -10.73
C GLY A 233 13.17 12.55 -10.44
N PHE A 234 14.48 12.67 -10.68
CA PHE A 234 15.16 13.97 -10.63
C PHE A 234 14.71 14.91 -11.76
N ASP A 235 14.28 14.34 -12.90
CA ASP A 235 13.71 15.05 -14.04
C ASP A 235 12.18 15.24 -13.92
N TRP A 236 11.59 14.96 -12.76
CA TRP A 236 10.15 15.07 -12.48
C TRP A 236 9.25 14.10 -13.27
N ASP A 237 9.83 13.09 -13.92
CA ASP A 237 9.10 11.99 -14.56
C ASP A 237 8.87 10.83 -13.58
N PHE A 238 7.95 11.07 -12.64
CA PHE A 238 7.60 10.07 -11.63
C PHE A 238 6.81 8.88 -12.19
N MET A 239 6.14 9.08 -13.33
CA MET A 239 5.45 7.99 -14.03
C MET A 239 6.45 6.96 -14.50
N SER A 240 7.44 7.34 -15.31
CA SER A 240 8.48 6.42 -15.77
C SER A 240 9.32 5.88 -14.62
N SER A 241 9.67 6.74 -13.66
CA SER A 241 10.43 6.38 -12.48
C SER A 241 9.78 5.24 -11.69
N SER A 242 8.51 5.40 -11.32
CA SER A 242 7.81 4.41 -10.50
C SER A 242 7.66 3.06 -11.22
N HIS A 243 7.35 3.06 -12.52
CA HIS A 243 7.23 1.83 -13.32
C HIS A 243 8.56 1.08 -13.48
N LEU A 244 9.69 1.79 -13.44
CA LEU A 244 11.01 1.16 -13.43
C LEU A 244 11.39 0.63 -12.05
N LEU A 245 11.17 1.43 -10.99
CA LEU A 245 11.69 1.17 -9.65
C LEU A 245 10.85 0.19 -8.82
N VAL A 246 9.51 0.33 -8.84
CA VAL A 246 8.62 -0.47 -7.98
C VAL A 246 8.80 -1.98 -8.22
N PRO A 247 8.87 -2.48 -9.46
CA PRO A 247 9.14 -3.90 -9.69
C PRO A 247 10.49 -4.39 -9.15
N GLN A 248 11.49 -3.50 -9.04
CA GLN A 248 12.81 -3.90 -8.53
C GLN A 248 12.83 -4.11 -7.02
N LEU A 249 11.83 -3.63 -6.27
CA LEU A 249 11.73 -3.89 -4.83
C LEU A 249 11.53 -5.39 -4.53
N GLU A 250 10.88 -6.14 -5.42
CA GLU A 250 10.84 -7.60 -5.30
C GLU A 250 12.20 -8.24 -5.57
N ALA A 251 12.90 -7.79 -6.63
CA ALA A 251 14.23 -8.32 -6.95
C ALA A 251 15.24 -8.02 -5.82
N PHE A 252 15.13 -6.84 -5.22
CA PHE A 252 15.85 -6.43 -4.02
C PHE A 252 15.60 -7.41 -2.86
N LEU A 253 14.34 -7.65 -2.48
CA LEU A 253 14.00 -8.55 -1.38
C LEU A 253 14.48 -9.97 -1.65
N ARG A 254 14.22 -10.49 -2.86
CA ARG A 254 14.65 -11.85 -3.23
C ARG A 254 16.14 -12.04 -3.05
N TYR A 255 16.94 -11.10 -3.55
CA TYR A 255 18.39 -11.15 -3.45
C TYR A 255 18.88 -11.23 -2.00
N HIS A 256 18.34 -10.38 -1.11
CA HIS A 256 18.76 -10.36 0.29
C HIS A 256 18.25 -11.57 1.09
N ILE A 257 17.04 -12.06 0.81
CA ILE A 257 16.49 -13.28 1.44
C ILE A 257 17.33 -14.50 1.03
N GLN A 258 17.61 -14.66 -0.27
CA GLN A 258 18.45 -15.74 -0.79
C GLN A 258 19.88 -15.65 -0.25
N GLY A 259 20.42 -14.44 -0.09
CA GLY A 259 21.72 -14.20 0.53
C GLY A 259 21.80 -14.67 2.00
N ARG A 260 20.66 -14.85 2.67
CA ARG A 260 20.56 -15.44 4.01
C ARG A 260 20.08 -16.90 4.00
N GLY A 261 20.03 -17.54 2.83
CA GLY A 261 19.62 -18.94 2.66
C GLY A 261 18.10 -19.15 2.69
N GLY A 262 17.29 -18.09 2.58
CA GLY A 262 15.84 -18.18 2.49
C GLY A 262 15.36 -18.61 1.09
N ASP A 263 14.24 -19.32 1.05
CA ASP A 263 13.54 -19.69 -0.20
C ASP A 263 12.57 -18.58 -0.60
N THR A 264 12.63 -18.15 -1.86
CA THR A 264 11.77 -17.11 -2.43
C THR A 264 10.73 -17.68 -3.38
N THR A 265 10.57 -19.00 -3.43
CA THR A 265 9.61 -19.69 -4.27
C THR A 265 8.45 -20.25 -3.47
N VAL A 266 7.32 -20.46 -4.15
CA VAL A 266 6.15 -21.16 -3.64
C VAL A 266 5.96 -22.39 -4.49
N LEU A 267 5.80 -23.54 -3.83
CA LEU A 267 5.52 -24.83 -4.48
C LEU A 267 4.01 -25.02 -4.62
N SER A 268 3.53 -25.20 -5.86
CA SER A 268 2.13 -25.53 -6.10
C SER A 268 1.81 -26.99 -5.72
N PRO A 269 0.53 -27.35 -5.51
CA PRO A 269 0.13 -28.76 -5.29
C PRO A 269 0.59 -29.73 -6.39
N GLU A 270 0.84 -29.22 -7.59
CA GLU A 270 1.33 -29.97 -8.77
C GLU A 270 2.87 -30.08 -8.80
N GLY A 271 3.58 -29.53 -7.81
CA GLY A 271 5.03 -29.57 -7.74
C GLY A 271 5.75 -28.52 -8.59
N ILE A 272 5.04 -27.45 -9.01
CA ILE A 272 5.63 -26.37 -9.81
C ILE A 272 6.12 -25.26 -8.88
N HIS A 273 7.38 -24.85 -9.01
CA HIS A 273 7.91 -23.70 -8.33
C HIS A 273 7.56 -22.41 -9.08
N THR A 274 6.99 -21.45 -8.36
CA THR A 274 6.77 -20.08 -8.85
C THR A 274 7.38 -19.08 -7.87
N GLU A 275 7.79 -17.92 -8.36
CA GLU A 275 8.29 -16.85 -7.49
C GLU A 275 7.21 -16.39 -6.50
N ALA A 276 7.61 -16.21 -5.24
CA ALA A 276 6.75 -15.65 -4.21
C ALA A 276 6.36 -14.20 -4.56
N SER A 277 5.13 -13.84 -4.19
CA SER A 277 4.63 -12.48 -4.36
C SER A 277 5.34 -11.50 -3.41
N LEU A 278 5.32 -10.20 -3.71
CA LEU A 278 5.87 -9.18 -2.82
C LEU A 278 5.29 -9.27 -1.40
N GLY A 279 3.97 -9.46 -1.27
CA GLY A 279 3.33 -9.62 0.04
C GLY A 279 3.82 -10.86 0.79
N THR A 280 4.04 -11.97 0.08
CA THR A 280 4.61 -13.19 0.67
C THR A 280 6.04 -12.95 1.16
N LEU A 281 6.88 -12.26 0.37
CA LEU A 281 8.25 -11.94 0.76
C LEU A 281 8.28 -11.03 2.00
N LEU A 282 7.42 -10.01 2.06
CA LEU A 282 7.34 -9.08 3.20
C LEU A 282 6.89 -9.77 4.49
N GLY A 283 6.07 -10.81 4.40
CA GLY A 283 5.62 -11.59 5.56
C GLY A 283 6.64 -12.60 6.12
N MET A 284 7.84 -12.71 5.55
CA MET A 284 8.87 -13.63 6.05
C MET A 284 9.64 -13.03 7.23
N GLU A 285 9.92 -13.82 8.25
CA GLU A 285 10.78 -13.41 9.39
C GLU A 285 12.15 -12.91 8.92
N LEU A 286 12.75 -13.57 7.93
CA LEU A 286 14.02 -13.14 7.33
C LEU A 286 13.97 -11.72 6.77
N THR A 287 12.82 -11.29 6.24
CA THR A 287 12.67 -9.92 5.71
C THR A 287 12.70 -8.90 6.84
N THR A 288 12.05 -9.20 7.96
CA THR A 288 12.14 -8.40 9.19
C THR A 288 13.57 -8.35 9.71
N ASP A 289 14.34 -9.45 9.66
CA ASP A 289 15.75 -9.45 10.06
C ASP A 289 16.67 -8.64 9.12
N ILE A 290 16.25 -8.44 7.86
CA ILE A 290 17.01 -7.69 6.85
C ILE A 290 16.73 -6.20 6.96
N LEU A 291 15.46 -5.82 7.05
CA LEU A 291 15.00 -4.43 6.93
C LEU A 291 14.59 -3.79 8.26
N GLY A 292 14.35 -4.60 9.29
CA GLY A 292 13.70 -4.18 10.51
C GLY A 292 12.17 -4.05 10.35
N PRO A 293 11.41 -4.14 11.45
CA PRO A 293 9.94 -4.15 11.42
C PRO A 293 9.35 -2.85 10.85
N ASP A 294 9.98 -1.70 11.12
CA ASP A 294 9.48 -0.39 10.68
C ASP A 294 9.50 -0.23 9.16
N MET A 295 10.58 -0.68 8.50
CA MET A 295 10.67 -0.64 7.04
C MET A 295 9.76 -1.70 6.38
N VAL A 296 9.62 -2.89 7.00
CA VAL A 296 8.66 -3.89 6.53
C VAL A 296 7.25 -3.33 6.56
N PHE A 297 6.85 -2.69 7.66
CA PHE A 297 5.56 -2.02 7.77
C PHE A 297 5.36 -0.97 6.66
N VAL A 298 6.34 -0.08 6.44
CA VAL A 298 6.24 0.94 5.37
C VAL A 298 6.04 0.30 4.01
N LEU A 299 6.82 -0.72 3.66
CA LEU A 299 6.74 -1.40 2.37
C LEU A 299 5.39 -2.12 2.23
N GLU A 300 4.93 -2.80 3.27
CA GLU A 300 3.67 -3.53 3.26
C GLU A 300 2.48 -2.57 3.11
N ALA A 301 2.39 -1.59 4.00
CA ALA A 301 1.32 -0.59 4.05
C ALA A 301 1.21 0.19 2.74
N PHE A 302 2.36 0.55 2.14
CA PHE A 302 2.39 1.34 0.91
C PHE A 302 2.15 0.51 -0.36
N LEU A 303 2.83 -0.64 -0.51
CA LEU A 303 2.92 -1.33 -1.80
C LEU A 303 1.83 -2.38 -2.01
N VAL A 304 1.42 -3.10 -0.97
CA VAL A 304 0.61 -4.33 -1.14
C VAL A 304 -0.63 -4.41 -0.25
N ASN A 305 -0.74 -3.60 0.80
CA ASN A 305 -1.86 -3.68 1.71
C ASN A 305 -3.09 -2.91 1.15
N PRO A 306 -4.27 -3.55 1.05
CA PRO A 306 -5.48 -2.93 0.51
C PRO A 306 -6.07 -1.82 1.40
N HIS A 307 -5.69 -1.75 2.68
CA HIS A 307 -6.07 -0.63 3.55
C HIS A 307 -5.20 0.61 3.33
N GLY A 308 -4.08 0.46 2.63
CA GLY A 308 -3.22 1.55 2.19
C GLY A 308 -3.32 1.80 0.69
N PRO A 309 -2.36 2.53 0.09
CA PRO A 309 -2.37 2.83 -1.33
C PRO A 309 -2.32 1.61 -2.25
N ASN A 310 -1.82 0.47 -1.74
CA ASN A 310 -1.69 -0.78 -2.51
C ASN A 310 -0.94 -0.56 -3.85
N PHE A 311 0.03 0.35 -3.85
CA PHE A 311 0.50 1.04 -5.05
C PHE A 311 1.11 0.08 -6.07
N ARG A 312 1.88 -0.92 -5.61
CA ARG A 312 2.48 -1.94 -6.49
C ARG A 312 1.41 -2.79 -7.16
N ASN A 313 0.38 -3.22 -6.44
CA ASN A 313 -0.65 -4.08 -7.02
C ASN A 313 -1.52 -3.30 -8.01
N VAL A 314 -1.93 -2.08 -7.66
CA VAL A 314 -2.71 -1.21 -8.55
C VAL A 314 -1.93 -0.93 -9.84
N GLN A 315 -0.63 -0.62 -9.74
CA GLN A 315 0.23 -0.42 -10.91
C GLN A 315 0.40 -1.71 -11.73
N ALA A 316 0.77 -2.83 -11.11
CA ALA A 316 1.03 -4.10 -11.81
C ALA A 316 -0.22 -4.68 -12.50
N HIS A 317 -1.41 -4.36 -12.00
CA HIS A 317 -2.68 -4.75 -12.61
C HIS A 317 -3.21 -3.76 -13.66
N GLY A 318 -2.51 -2.64 -13.90
CA GLY A 318 -2.96 -1.60 -14.83
C GLY A 318 -4.21 -0.87 -14.37
N LEU A 319 -4.45 -0.82 -13.06
CA LEU A 319 -5.60 -0.15 -12.44
C LEU A 319 -5.29 1.30 -12.05
N ILE A 320 -4.04 1.74 -12.21
CA ILE A 320 -3.62 3.10 -11.89
C ILE A 320 -4.14 4.09 -12.95
N SER A 321 -4.78 5.16 -12.51
CA SER A 321 -5.20 6.25 -13.39
C SER A 321 -4.01 7.09 -13.84
N GLU A 322 -4.13 7.78 -14.98
CA GLU A 322 -3.06 8.63 -15.53
C GLU A 322 -2.62 9.71 -14.55
N SER A 323 -3.56 10.34 -13.85
CA SER A 323 -3.29 11.35 -12.81
C SER A 323 -2.57 10.77 -11.59
N ALA A 324 -2.86 9.53 -11.20
CA ALA A 324 -2.21 8.86 -10.08
C ALA A 324 -0.82 8.32 -10.43
N ALA A 325 -0.56 7.97 -11.69
CA ALA A 325 0.67 7.35 -12.14
C ALA A 325 1.93 8.22 -11.96
N GLY A 326 1.79 9.55 -12.05
CA GLY A 326 2.83 10.53 -11.70
C GLY A 326 2.56 11.28 -10.40
N GLY A 327 1.55 10.87 -9.63
CA GLY A 327 1.07 11.57 -8.45
C GLY A 327 1.91 11.33 -7.19
N VAL A 328 1.35 11.71 -6.05
CA VAL A 328 2.00 11.64 -4.73
C VAL A 328 2.63 10.28 -4.43
N HIS A 329 1.91 9.19 -4.69
CA HIS A 329 2.41 7.84 -4.44
C HIS A 329 3.63 7.50 -5.32
N ALA A 330 3.68 7.98 -6.56
CA ALA A 330 4.83 7.78 -7.44
C ALA A 330 6.06 8.57 -6.93
N VAL A 331 5.86 9.79 -6.43
CA VAL A 331 6.92 10.57 -5.77
C VAL A 331 7.45 9.85 -4.53
N PHE A 332 6.54 9.33 -3.69
CA PHE A 332 6.92 8.59 -2.50
C PHE A 332 7.67 7.29 -2.85
N ALA A 333 7.22 6.55 -3.86
CA ALA A 333 7.89 5.33 -4.33
C ALA A 333 9.33 5.62 -4.81
N TRP A 334 9.51 6.70 -5.58
CA TRP A 334 10.83 7.15 -6.01
C TRP A 334 11.72 7.53 -4.81
N TRP A 335 11.19 8.33 -3.89
CA TRP A 335 11.93 8.74 -2.68
C TRP A 335 12.32 7.54 -1.81
N LEU A 336 11.42 6.56 -1.66
CA LEU A 336 11.67 5.34 -0.89
C LEU A 336 12.80 4.53 -1.52
N CYS A 337 12.82 4.41 -2.85
CA CYS A 337 13.93 3.76 -3.55
C CYS A 337 15.24 4.55 -3.39
N LEU A 338 15.19 5.89 -3.47
CA LEU A 338 16.35 6.74 -3.21
C LEU A 338 16.91 6.51 -1.80
N HIS A 339 16.04 6.46 -0.79
CA HIS A 339 16.38 6.16 0.60
C HIS A 339 17.09 4.80 0.73
N LEU A 340 16.50 3.74 0.15
CA LEU A 340 17.05 2.39 0.17
C LEU A 340 18.39 2.26 -0.58
N VAL A 341 18.63 3.07 -1.61
CA VAL A 341 19.91 3.06 -2.34
C VAL A 341 20.99 3.85 -1.60
N VAL A 342 20.67 5.08 -1.15
CA VAL A 342 21.66 6.05 -0.65
C VAL A 342 22.13 5.71 0.77
N LEU A 343 21.24 5.24 1.65
CA LEU A 343 21.62 4.98 3.04
C LEU A 343 22.65 3.84 3.20
N PRO A 344 22.46 2.65 2.58
CA PRO A 344 23.46 1.58 2.66
C PRO A 344 24.80 1.96 2.03
N PHE A 345 24.78 2.72 0.93
CA PHE A 345 25.99 3.28 0.33
C PHE A 345 26.75 4.17 1.33
N TRP A 346 26.04 5.10 1.98
CA TRP A 346 26.62 6.01 2.97
C TRP A 346 27.16 5.26 4.20
N ALA A 347 26.41 4.28 4.71
CA ALA A 347 26.84 3.44 5.83
C ALA A 347 28.11 2.64 5.50
N SER A 348 28.20 2.10 4.28
CA SER A 348 29.38 1.37 3.78
C SER A 348 30.61 2.28 3.67
N GLY A 349 30.42 3.54 3.29
CA GLY A 349 31.48 4.55 3.26
C GLY A 349 32.05 4.90 4.64
N LYS A 350 31.20 4.90 5.68
CA LYS A 350 31.64 5.09 7.08
C LYS A 350 32.43 3.89 7.61
N SER A 351 31.98 2.68 7.31
CA SER A 351 32.68 1.45 7.74
C SER A 351 34.06 1.28 7.10
N ARG A 352 34.31 1.88 5.92
CA ARG A 352 35.64 1.92 5.28
C ARG A 352 36.60 2.96 5.88
N LYS A 353 36.13 3.91 6.69
CA LYS A 353 36.94 4.96 7.34
C LYS A 353 37.32 4.63 8.79
N GLY A 354 37.83 3.42 9.05
CA GLY A 354 38.47 3.11 10.34
C GLY A 354 39.50 1.98 10.26
N PRO A 355 40.64 2.05 10.99
CA PRO A 355 41.19 3.18 11.74
C PRO A 355 42.19 4.00 10.89
N GLU A 356 42.16 5.33 11.05
CA GLU A 356 43.27 6.19 10.66
C GLU A 356 44.53 5.79 11.46
N SER A 357 45.65 5.79 10.74
CA SER A 357 47.01 5.53 11.17
C SER A 357 47.36 6.09 12.54
N GLN A 358 47.65 5.20 13.49
CA GLN A 358 48.68 5.48 14.49
C GLN A 358 50.04 5.36 13.79
N GLU A 359 50.62 6.51 13.45
CA GLU A 359 52.06 6.85 13.60
C GLU A 359 52.32 8.28 13.11
#